data_AF-A0A062GQT0-F1
#
_entry.id   AF-A0A062GQT0-F1
#
_cell.length_a   1.000
_cell.length_b   1.000
_cell.length_c   1.000
_cell.angle_alpha   90.00
_cell.angle_beta   90.00
_cell.angle_gamma   90.00
#
_symmetry.space_group_name_H-M   'P 1'
#
loop_
_entity.id
_entity.type
_entity.pdbx_description
1 polymer ?
#
loop_
_entity_poly.entity_id
_entity_poly.type
_entity_poly.pdbx_seq_one_letter_code
_entity_poly.pdbx_strand_id
1 'polypeptide(L)'
;MIELYFETDSAKLPPLSDRLLPVLMFGKSAVSGKYNSIGGAALIEFRRLQEELDETAFDLMMLSLAVTAADTFVERDSRAEDAWCRQLKINLPMLNPTLWDKQKPLLKETLHFLSGDLWDFEFRQSDFQIPEMMKGMKARKIFINKHDSVCLFSGGLDSTIGAIDLQF
;
A
#
# COMPACT_ATOMS: atom_id res chain seq x y z
N MET A 1 11.71 10.06 14.08
CA MET A 1 10.60 9.20 13.62
C MET A 1 9.44 10.03 13.07
N ILE A 2 8.96 9.68 11.88
CA ILE A 2 7.81 10.29 11.18
C ILE A 2 6.71 9.24 11.07
N GLU A 3 5.51 9.61 11.50
CA GLU A 3 4.34 8.77 11.42
C GLU A 3 3.54 9.09 10.15
N LEU A 4 3.21 8.06 9.39
CA LEU A 4 2.16 8.15 8.37
C LEU A 4 0.90 7.50 8.93
N TYR A 5 -0.16 8.30 9.01
CA TYR A 5 -1.44 7.86 9.56
C TYR A 5 -2.44 7.68 8.44
N PHE A 6 -2.82 6.43 8.19
CA PHE A 6 -3.73 6.07 7.11
C PHE A 6 -5.17 5.97 7.61
N GLU A 7 -6.10 6.44 6.80
CA GLU A 7 -7.54 6.20 6.98
C GLU A 7 -8.24 6.04 5.65
N THR A 8 -9.38 5.34 5.67
CA THR A 8 -10.31 5.32 4.53
C THR A 8 -11.40 6.38 4.64
N ASP A 9 -11.59 6.96 5.83
CA ASP A 9 -12.51 8.07 6.09
C ASP A 9 -11.73 9.35 6.42
N SER A 10 -11.88 10.38 5.57
CA SER A 10 -11.22 11.66 5.77
C SER A 10 -11.59 12.38 7.06
N ALA A 11 -12.75 12.11 7.65
CA ALA A 11 -13.17 12.70 8.92
C ALA A 11 -12.41 12.12 10.12
N LYS A 12 -11.83 10.93 9.98
CA LYS A 12 -11.03 10.25 11.01
C LYS A 12 -9.53 10.58 10.92
N LEU A 13 -9.10 11.37 9.92
CA LEU A 13 -7.71 11.75 9.77
C LEU A 13 -7.29 12.78 10.83
N PRO A 14 -6.12 12.59 11.48
CA PRO A 14 -5.54 13.60 12.35
C PRO A 14 -5.03 14.81 11.53
N PRO A 15 -4.80 15.96 12.18
CA PRO A 15 -4.20 17.10 11.52
C PRO A 15 -2.74 16.82 11.11
N LEU A 16 -2.34 17.35 9.95
CA LEU A 16 -0.96 17.37 9.49
C LEU A 16 -0.04 18.07 10.50
N SER A 17 1.15 17.52 10.73
CA SER A 17 2.21 18.14 11.53
C SER A 17 3.59 17.76 11.00
N ASP A 18 4.65 18.34 11.58
CA ASP A 18 6.03 18.03 11.20
C ASP A 18 6.42 16.55 11.41
N ARG A 19 5.70 15.82 12.25
CA ARG A 19 6.01 14.41 12.56
C ARG A 19 4.88 13.46 12.18
N LEU A 20 3.78 13.96 11.63
CA LEU A 20 2.63 13.14 11.24
C LEU A 20 2.10 13.58 9.88
N LEU A 21 2.10 12.65 8.94
CA LEU A 21 1.50 12.80 7.62
C LEU A 21 0.18 12.01 7.54
N PRO A 22 -0.98 12.68 7.48
CA PRO A 22 -2.26 12.01 7.25
C PRO A 22 -2.38 11.60 5.78
N VAL A 23 -2.79 10.35 5.55
CA VAL A 23 -2.94 9.77 4.22
C VAL A 23 -4.33 9.15 4.07
N LEU A 24 -5.13 9.67 3.15
CA LEU A 24 -6.42 9.12 2.78
C LEU A 24 -6.25 7.98 1.77
N MET A 25 -6.64 6.77 2.16
CA MET A 25 -6.68 5.61 1.28
C MET A 25 -7.94 5.64 0.42
N PHE A 26 -7.77 5.33 -0.86
CA PHE A 26 -8.82 5.18 -1.88
C PHE A 26 -9.65 6.44 -2.18
N GLY A 27 -9.39 7.54 -1.48
CA GLY A 27 -10.05 8.82 -1.67
C GLY A 27 -9.36 9.72 -2.70
N LYS A 28 -9.97 10.89 -2.92
CA LYS A 28 -9.37 11.96 -3.72
C LYS A 28 -8.39 12.77 -2.88
N SER A 29 -7.45 13.44 -3.53
CA SER A 29 -6.51 14.35 -2.87
C SER A 29 -7.24 15.55 -2.26
N ALA A 30 -6.73 16.03 -1.12
CA ALA A 30 -7.28 17.21 -0.47
C ALA A 30 -7.11 18.45 -1.34
N VAL A 31 -8.16 19.29 -1.43
CA VAL A 31 -8.10 20.57 -2.17
C VAL A 31 -7.13 21.58 -1.53
N SER A 32 -6.83 21.43 -0.23
CA SER A 32 -6.03 22.38 0.57
C SER A 32 -4.75 21.78 1.17
N GLY A 33 -4.30 20.62 0.69
CA GLY A 33 -3.07 19.98 1.20
C GLY A 33 -3.15 19.46 2.64
N LYS A 34 -4.36 19.39 3.23
CA LYS A 34 -4.58 18.87 4.59
C LYS A 34 -4.16 17.41 4.79
N TYR A 35 -4.15 16.63 3.71
CA TYR A 35 -3.72 15.24 3.69
C TYR A 35 -3.26 14.84 2.29
N ASN A 36 -2.44 13.79 2.24
CA ASN A 36 -2.09 13.10 1.00
C ASN A 36 -3.11 12.00 0.69
N SER A 37 -3.18 11.52 -0.55
CA SER A 37 -4.09 10.42 -0.91
C SER A 37 -3.40 9.36 -1.75
N ILE A 38 -3.78 8.10 -1.57
CA ILE A 38 -3.23 6.99 -2.36
C ILE A 38 -4.27 5.91 -2.64
N GLY A 39 -4.07 5.12 -3.70
CA GLY A 39 -4.82 3.88 -3.93
C GLY A 39 -6.12 4.02 -4.70
N GLY A 40 -6.59 5.23 -5.05
CA GLY A 40 -7.84 5.40 -5.80
C GLY A 40 -7.87 4.61 -7.12
N ALA A 41 -6.78 4.66 -7.90
CA ALA A 41 -6.65 3.86 -9.12
C ALA A 41 -6.53 2.36 -8.83
N ALA A 42 -5.77 1.97 -7.79
CA ALA A 42 -5.63 0.58 -7.38
C ALA A 42 -6.99 -0.04 -6.99
N LEU A 43 -7.85 0.69 -6.29
CA LEU A 43 -9.20 0.22 -5.95
C LEU A 43 -10.08 0.04 -7.19
N ILE A 44 -9.95 0.93 -8.19
CA ILE A 44 -10.64 0.77 -9.47
C ILE A 44 -10.18 -0.51 -10.16
N GLU A 45 -8.88 -0.77 -10.22
CA GLU A 45 -8.32 -1.98 -10.81
C GLU A 45 -8.70 -3.25 -10.04
N PHE A 46 -8.66 -3.21 -8.71
CA PHE A 46 -9.13 -4.30 -7.85
C PHE A 46 -10.57 -4.69 -8.18
N ARG A 47 -11.47 -3.70 -8.32
CA ARG A 47 -12.86 -3.96 -8.68
C ARG A 47 -13.05 -4.53 -10.09
N ARG A 48 -12.03 -4.47 -10.95
CA ARG A 48 -12.08 -5.10 -12.28
C ARG A 48 -11.75 -6.59 -12.22
N LEU A 49 -11.11 -7.07 -11.15
CA LEU A 49 -10.85 -8.49 -10.92
C LEU A 49 -12.18 -9.27 -10.85
N GLN A 50 -12.17 -10.50 -11.33
CA GLN A 50 -13.31 -11.42 -11.31
C GLN A 50 -12.98 -12.68 -10.50
N GLU A 51 -12.38 -12.48 -9.33
CA GLU A 51 -12.01 -13.52 -8.37
C GLU A 51 -12.74 -13.27 -7.05
N GLU A 52 -12.90 -14.30 -6.21
CA GLU A 52 -13.51 -14.14 -4.90
C GLU A 52 -12.76 -13.11 -4.03
N LEU A 53 -13.52 -12.42 -3.17
CA LEU A 53 -12.93 -11.44 -2.26
C LEU A 53 -12.07 -12.16 -1.22
N ASP A 54 -10.79 -11.78 -1.15
CA ASP A 54 -9.86 -12.23 -0.13
C ASP A 54 -9.39 -11.02 0.68
N GLU A 55 -9.77 -10.99 1.97
CA GLU A 55 -9.39 -9.92 2.89
C GLU A 55 -7.88 -9.85 3.12
N THR A 56 -7.18 -10.99 3.11
CA THR A 56 -5.72 -11.04 3.27
C THR A 56 -5.03 -10.44 2.05
N ALA A 57 -5.51 -10.76 0.85
CA ALA A 57 -5.00 -10.16 -0.37
C ALA A 57 -5.26 -8.64 -0.43
N PHE A 58 -6.45 -8.22 0.00
CA PHE A 58 -6.81 -6.81 0.07
C PHE A 58 -5.96 -6.04 1.10
N ASP A 59 -5.74 -6.61 2.28
CA ASP A 59 -4.84 -6.08 3.29
C ASP A 59 -3.41 -5.97 2.80
N LEU A 60 -2.90 -6.98 2.07
CA LEU A 60 -1.56 -6.92 1.46
C LEU A 60 -1.45 -5.77 0.45
N MET A 61 -2.50 -5.54 -0.35
CA MET A 61 -2.57 -4.37 -1.24
C MET A 61 -2.56 -3.07 -0.43
N MET A 62 -3.32 -2.97 0.67
CA MET A 62 -3.32 -1.80 1.54
C MET A 62 -1.94 -1.52 2.14
N LEU A 63 -1.27 -2.56 2.65
CA LEU A 63 0.09 -2.46 3.17
C LEU A 63 1.09 -2.02 2.09
N SER A 64 1.00 -2.58 0.88
CA SER A 64 1.86 -2.21 -0.25
C SER A 64 1.68 -0.73 -0.64
N LEU A 65 0.43 -0.25 -0.63
CA LEU A 65 0.13 1.17 -0.84
C LEU A 65 0.70 2.03 0.30
N ALA A 66 0.60 1.59 1.55
CA ALA A 66 1.14 2.33 2.69
C ALA A 66 2.67 2.48 2.62
N VAL A 67 3.38 1.41 2.27
CA VAL A 67 4.83 1.44 2.02
C VAL A 67 5.16 2.38 0.86
N THR A 68 4.42 2.30 -0.25
CA THR A 68 4.61 3.19 -1.41
C THR A 68 4.40 4.65 -1.04
N ALA A 69 3.36 4.95 -0.24
CA ALA A 69 3.09 6.29 0.26
C ALA A 69 4.22 6.80 1.17
N ALA A 70 4.73 5.97 2.07
CA ALA A 70 5.84 6.34 2.94
C ALA A 70 7.11 6.67 2.13
N ASP A 71 7.41 5.85 1.11
CA ASP A 71 8.55 6.10 0.25
C ASP A 71 8.42 7.39 -0.57
N THR A 72 7.20 7.69 -1.05
CA THR A 72 6.91 8.85 -1.90
C THR A 72 6.78 10.16 -1.11
N PHE A 73 6.15 10.13 0.07
CA PHE A 73 5.76 11.35 0.79
C PHE A 73 6.75 11.78 1.87
N VAL A 74 7.70 10.93 2.25
CA VAL A 74 8.75 11.28 3.22
C VAL A 74 10.09 11.43 2.50
N GLU A 75 10.47 12.66 2.19
CA GLU A 75 11.75 12.96 1.53
C GLU A 75 12.95 12.62 2.43
N ARG A 76 14.02 12.04 1.88
CA ARG A 76 15.23 11.73 2.67
C ARG A 76 15.95 13.00 3.13
N ASP A 77 16.15 13.96 2.22
CA ASP A 77 16.94 15.17 2.45
C ASP A 77 16.44 16.04 3.61
N SER A 78 15.12 16.17 3.75
CA SER A 78 14.51 17.06 4.75
C SER A 78 14.13 16.34 6.04
N ARG A 79 14.14 15.00 6.06
CA ARG A 79 13.49 14.20 7.12
C ARG A 79 14.30 13.01 7.65
N ALA A 80 15.41 12.63 7.03
CA ALA A 80 16.37 11.68 7.60
C ALA A 80 17.44 12.42 8.43
N GLU A 81 17.83 11.87 9.58
CA GLU A 81 18.83 12.51 10.47
C GLU A 81 20.22 12.62 9.82
N ASP A 82 20.53 11.70 8.91
CA ASP A 82 21.77 11.59 8.15
C ASP A 82 21.57 11.81 6.64
N ALA A 83 20.40 12.35 6.23
CA ALA A 83 19.93 12.41 4.84
C ALA A 83 19.87 11.04 4.11
N TRP A 84 19.97 9.93 4.85
CA TRP A 84 20.00 8.57 4.29
C TRP A 84 18.94 7.69 4.93
N CYS A 85 18.98 7.40 6.23
CA CYS A 85 18.05 6.52 6.92
C CYS A 85 16.85 7.27 7.51
N ARG A 86 15.64 6.99 7.02
CA ARG A 86 14.39 7.48 7.61
C ARG A 86 13.94 6.54 8.73
N GLN A 87 13.34 7.11 9.77
CA GLN A 87 12.60 6.36 10.78
C GLN A 87 11.10 6.55 10.54
N LEU A 88 10.44 5.51 10.03
CA LEU A 88 9.05 5.54 9.57
C LEU A 88 8.17 4.73 10.52
N LYS A 89 7.06 5.32 10.96
CA LYS A 89 5.99 4.62 11.66
C LYS A 89 4.74 4.60 10.79
N ILE A 90 4.21 3.42 10.52
CA ILE A 90 3.05 3.22 9.67
C ILE A 90 1.87 2.86 10.57
N ASN A 91 0.89 3.76 10.66
CA ASN A 91 -0.36 3.53 11.38
C ASN A 91 -1.47 3.24 10.37
N LEU A 92 -1.80 1.96 10.20
CA LEU A 92 -2.59 1.46 9.07
C LEU A 92 -3.82 0.68 9.55
N PRO A 93 -5.04 1.09 9.13
CA PRO A 93 -6.23 0.27 9.32
C PRO A 93 -6.17 -0.97 8.42
N MET A 94 -6.40 -2.15 9.00
CA MET A 94 -6.37 -3.46 8.35
C MET A 94 -7.67 -4.21 8.64
N LEU A 95 -8.12 -5.04 7.71
CA LEU A 95 -9.29 -5.91 7.91
C LEU A 95 -8.98 -6.99 8.94
N ASN A 96 -7.78 -7.57 8.90
CA ASN A 96 -7.33 -8.60 9.83
C ASN A 96 -6.01 -8.22 10.55
N PRO A 97 -6.03 -7.25 11.49
CA PRO A 97 -4.82 -6.78 12.16
C PRO A 97 -4.09 -7.90 12.93
N THR A 98 -4.81 -8.87 13.49
CA THR A 98 -4.22 -10.00 14.23
C THR A 98 -3.32 -10.87 13.36
N LEU A 99 -3.68 -11.06 12.08
CA LEU A 99 -2.84 -11.78 11.13
C LEU A 99 -1.54 -11.00 10.86
N TRP A 100 -1.64 -9.70 10.62
CA TRP A 100 -0.51 -8.86 10.23
C TRP A 100 0.42 -8.48 11.39
N ASP A 101 -0.10 -8.39 12.61
CA ASP A 101 0.71 -8.18 13.81
C ASP A 101 1.77 -9.27 13.97
N LYS A 102 1.44 -10.52 13.64
CA LYS A 102 2.37 -11.66 13.66
C LYS A 102 3.47 -11.52 12.61
N GLN A 103 3.22 -10.78 11.52
CA GLN A 103 4.17 -10.58 10.42
C GLN A 103 5.02 -9.32 10.57
N LYS A 104 4.78 -8.48 11.59
CA LYS A 104 5.58 -7.26 11.82
C LYS A 104 7.09 -7.51 11.80
N PRO A 105 7.65 -8.55 12.45
CA PRO A 105 9.10 -8.77 12.41
C PRO A 105 9.62 -8.95 10.98
N LEU A 106 8.96 -9.80 10.18
CA LEU A 106 9.34 -10.07 8.79
C LEU A 106 9.20 -8.81 7.92
N LEU A 107 8.13 -8.04 8.10
CA LEU A 107 7.91 -6.80 7.37
C LEU A 107 8.99 -5.77 7.67
N LYS A 108 9.34 -5.58 8.95
CA LYS A 108 10.39 -4.64 9.37
C LYS A 108 11.75 -5.06 8.81
N GLU A 109 12.10 -6.33 8.93
CA GLU A 109 13.38 -6.86 8.41
C GLU A 109 13.46 -6.71 6.89
N THR A 110 12.43 -7.13 6.18
CA THR A 110 12.38 -7.07 4.71
C THR A 110 12.49 -5.63 4.22
N LEU A 111 11.68 -4.72 4.77
CA LEU A 111 11.68 -3.34 4.32
C LEU A 111 12.95 -2.60 4.74
N HIS A 112 13.52 -2.90 5.91
CA HIS A 112 14.83 -2.39 6.30
C HIS A 112 15.92 -2.82 5.32
N PHE A 113 15.95 -4.11 4.96
CA PHE A 113 16.90 -4.62 3.98
C PHE A 113 16.76 -3.95 2.61
N LEU A 114 15.53 -3.77 2.13
CA LEU A 114 15.27 -3.22 0.79
C LEU A 114 15.49 -1.71 0.68
N SER A 115 15.32 -0.95 1.78
CA SER A 115 15.29 0.52 1.74
C SER A 115 16.38 1.21 2.57
N GLY A 116 17.02 0.48 3.50
CA GLY A 116 17.90 1.05 4.52
C GLY A 116 17.16 1.83 5.63
N ASP A 117 15.83 1.98 5.56
CA ASP A 117 15.04 2.73 6.53
C ASP A 117 14.66 1.87 7.74
N LEU A 118 14.36 2.51 8.86
CA LEU A 118 13.81 1.85 10.05
C LEU A 118 12.28 1.93 10.00
N TRP A 119 11.63 0.78 10.03
CA TRP A 119 10.18 0.67 9.92
C TRP A 119 9.55 0.22 11.22
N ASP A 120 8.46 0.87 11.60
CA ASP A 120 7.56 0.45 12.67
C ASP A 120 6.12 0.44 12.19
N PHE A 121 5.30 -0.45 12.75
CA PHE A 121 3.94 -0.70 12.29
C PHE A 121 2.97 -0.75 13.47
N GLU A 122 1.91 0.04 13.37
CA GLU A 122 0.73 0.00 14.23
C GLU A 122 -0.47 -0.38 13.34
N PHE A 123 -0.92 -1.64 13.45
CA PHE A 123 -2.09 -2.11 12.72
C PHE A 123 -3.32 -1.97 13.61
N ARG A 124 -4.38 -1.40 13.07
CA ARG A 124 -5.65 -1.20 13.78
C ARG A 124 -6.80 -1.78 13.00
N GLN A 125 -7.87 -2.14 13.70
CA GLN A 125 -9.06 -2.69 13.04
C GLN A 125 -9.67 -1.65 12.08
N SER A 126 -9.92 -2.08 10.86
CA SER A 126 -10.63 -1.31 9.85
C SER A 126 -12.11 -1.67 9.86
N ASP A 127 -12.97 -0.66 9.66
CA ASP A 127 -14.40 -0.84 9.36
C ASP A 127 -14.67 -0.85 7.84
N PHE A 128 -13.61 -0.74 7.02
CA PHE A 128 -13.74 -0.62 5.58
C PHE A 128 -14.39 -1.85 4.97
N GLN A 129 -15.41 -1.63 4.14
CA GLN A 129 -16.07 -2.70 3.41
C GLN A 129 -15.47 -2.79 2.01
N ILE A 130 -14.91 -3.95 1.66
CA ILE A 130 -14.34 -4.17 0.32
C ILE A 130 -15.45 -3.97 -0.72
N PRO A 131 -15.29 -3.05 -1.69
CA PRO A 131 -16.31 -2.82 -2.70
C PRO A 131 -16.50 -4.05 -3.59
N GLU A 132 -17.74 -4.28 -4.01
CA GLU A 132 -18.04 -5.33 -4.99
C GLU A 132 -17.30 -5.12 -6.33
N MET A 133 -16.96 -6.24 -6.96
CA MET A 133 -16.42 -6.27 -8.32
C MET A 133 -17.43 -5.69 -9.32
N MET A 134 -16.92 -5.16 -10.43
CA MET A 134 -17.74 -4.58 -11.49
C MET A 134 -18.53 -5.67 -12.22
N LYS A 135 -19.87 -5.54 -12.21
CA LYS A 135 -20.80 -6.54 -12.78
C LYS A 135 -21.30 -6.22 -14.20
N GLY A 136 -20.85 -5.14 -14.85
CA GLY A 136 -21.33 -4.73 -16.18
C GLY A 136 -20.69 -5.46 -17.37
N MET A 137 -21.47 -5.77 -18.42
CA MET A 137 -20.94 -6.38 -19.67
C MET A 137 -19.94 -5.48 -20.41
N LYS A 138 -20.08 -4.16 -20.31
CA LYS A 138 -19.17 -3.18 -20.93
C LYS A 138 -17.96 -2.83 -20.04
N ALA A 139 -17.88 -3.36 -18.82
CA ALA A 139 -16.74 -3.11 -17.95
C ALA A 139 -15.52 -3.90 -18.45
N ARG A 140 -14.34 -3.28 -18.42
CA ARG A 140 -13.08 -3.96 -18.75
C ARG A 140 -12.71 -4.90 -17.59
N LYS A 141 -13.15 -6.15 -17.64
CA LYS A 141 -12.90 -7.16 -16.61
C LYS A 141 -11.49 -7.74 -16.71
N ILE A 142 -10.94 -8.16 -15.57
CA ILE A 142 -9.66 -8.85 -15.45
C ILE A 142 -9.97 -10.23 -14.87
N PHE A 143 -9.61 -11.27 -15.61
CA PHE A 143 -9.75 -12.66 -15.20
C PHE A 143 -8.34 -13.19 -14.97
N ILE A 144 -8.03 -13.56 -13.72
CA ILE A 144 -6.71 -14.15 -13.41
C ILE A 144 -6.82 -15.66 -13.25
N ASN A 145 -8.02 -16.23 -13.19
CA ASN A 145 -8.22 -17.66 -13.32
C ASN A 145 -7.44 -18.23 -14.52
N LYS A 146 -6.67 -19.29 -14.27
CA LYS A 146 -5.72 -19.92 -15.22
C LYS A 146 -4.36 -19.24 -15.39
N HIS A 147 -4.04 -18.21 -14.62
CA HIS A 147 -2.67 -17.72 -14.45
C HIS A 147 -2.13 -18.28 -13.14
N ASP A 148 -0.99 -18.95 -13.19
CA ASP A 148 -0.32 -19.56 -12.02
C ASP A 148 0.84 -18.71 -11.49
N SER A 149 1.19 -17.64 -12.21
CA SER A 149 2.40 -16.86 -11.98
C SER A 149 2.20 -15.37 -12.23
N VAL A 150 2.97 -14.57 -11.49
CA VAL A 150 3.04 -13.12 -11.63
C VAL A 150 4.52 -12.74 -11.77
N CYS A 151 4.85 -11.96 -12.80
CA CYS A 151 6.19 -11.43 -13.01
C CYS A 151 6.14 -9.90 -12.96
N LEU A 152 7.01 -9.29 -12.15
CA LEU A 152 7.18 -7.84 -12.12
C LEU A 152 7.99 -7.42 -13.35
N PHE A 153 7.33 -6.78 -14.30
CA PHE A 153 7.93 -6.33 -15.54
C PHE A 153 8.20 -4.83 -15.51
N SER A 154 9.45 -4.44 -15.24
CA SER A 154 9.86 -3.04 -15.19
C SER A 154 10.16 -2.44 -16.57
N GLY A 155 10.23 -3.28 -17.61
CA GLY A 155 10.64 -2.91 -18.96
C GLY A 155 12.16 -2.90 -19.16
N GLY A 156 12.94 -3.25 -18.13
CA GLY A 156 14.38 -3.44 -18.22
C GLY A 156 14.76 -4.81 -18.80
N LEU A 157 16.01 -4.93 -19.27
CA LEU A 157 16.55 -6.18 -19.83
C LEU A 157 16.40 -7.36 -18.85
N ASP A 158 16.75 -7.16 -17.59
CA ASP A 158 16.71 -8.21 -16.57
C ASP A 158 15.28 -8.71 -16.32
N SER A 159 14.32 -7.79 -16.19
CA SER A 159 12.91 -8.15 -16.05
C SER A 159 12.35 -8.84 -17.30
N THR A 160 12.91 -8.54 -18.47
CA THR A 160 12.54 -9.17 -19.73
C THR A 160 13.05 -10.59 -19.82
N ILE A 161 14.31 -10.81 -19.47
CA ILE A 161 14.88 -12.17 -19.38
C ILE A 161 14.08 -12.98 -18.36
N GLY A 162 13.83 -12.42 -17.17
CA GLY A 162 13.02 -13.09 -16.15
C GLY A 162 11.60 -13.44 -16.60
N ALA A 163 10.94 -12.58 -17.39
CA ALA A 163 9.62 -12.86 -17.94
C ALA A 163 9.65 -13.93 -19.05
N ILE A 164 10.70 -13.94 -19.88
CA ILE A 164 10.87 -14.94 -20.94
C ILE A 164 11.20 -16.31 -20.34
N ASP A 165 12.07 -16.36 -19.33
CA ASP A 165 12.51 -17.60 -18.68
C ASP A 165 11.44 -18.18 -17.75
N LEU A 166 10.38 -17.43 -17.43
CA LEU A 166 9.23 -17.89 -16.65
C LEU A 166 8.37 -18.96 -17.37
N GLN A 167 8.86 -19.55 -18.46
CA GLN A 167 8.19 -20.58 -19.23
C GLN A 167 8.15 -21.91 -18.45
N PHE A 168 6.94 -22.45 -18.29
CA PHE A 168 6.66 -23.78 -17.74
C PHE A 168 6.77 -24.87 -18.83
#